data_AF-A0A2W7BL88-F1
#
_entry.id   AF-A0A2W7BL88-F1
#
_cell.length_a   1.000
_cell.length_b   1.000
_cell.length_c   1.000
_cell.angle_alpha   90.00
_cell.angle_beta   90.00
_cell.angle_gamma   90.00
#
_symmetry.space_group_name_H-M   'P 1'
#
loop_
_entity.id
_entity.type
_entity.pdbx_description
1 polymer ?
#
loop_
_entity_poly.entity_id
_entity_poly.type
_entity_poly.pdbx_seq_one_letter_code
_entity_poly.pdbx_strand_id
1 'polypeptide(L)'
;MASVSINLGDAFLLDTPPYGEHLYIAIAKTSENKYLFVNVTSRRENSETTCILIPSPELPVFIRRESVIAYQFAREMSATDLARLITPGSSIPKGSCSASMLEKIQQGGLISKRLSNRYKTALRNFLATE
;
A
#
# COMPACT_ATOMS: atom_id res chain seq x y z
N MET A 1 -15.35 12.94 -14.30
CA MET A 1 -14.90 12.32 -13.02
C MET A 1 -13.45 12.68 -12.84
N ALA A 2 -13.04 13.18 -11.67
CA ALA A 2 -11.63 13.47 -11.42
C ALA A 2 -10.85 12.14 -11.45
N SER A 3 -9.89 12.02 -12.36
CA SER A 3 -8.96 10.88 -12.38
C SER A 3 -7.92 11.11 -11.30
N VAL A 4 -7.81 10.19 -10.34
CA VAL A 4 -6.75 10.22 -9.34
C VAL A 4 -5.47 9.72 -9.99
N SER A 5 -4.42 10.55 -10.00
CA SER A 5 -3.09 10.10 -10.39
C SER A 5 -2.52 9.16 -9.32
N ILE A 6 -1.93 8.04 -9.74
CA ILE A 6 -1.35 7.04 -8.84
C ILE A 6 0.11 6.84 -9.24
N ASN A 7 1.03 7.18 -8.34
CA ASN A 7 2.43 6.81 -8.45
C ASN A 7 2.75 5.70 -7.46
N LEU A 8 3.80 4.91 -7.74
CA LEU A 8 4.25 3.89 -6.80
C LEU A 8 4.87 4.56 -5.57
N GLY A 9 4.57 4.01 -4.40
CA GLY A 9 4.89 4.60 -3.10
C GLY A 9 3.84 5.59 -2.59
N ASP A 10 2.88 6.03 -3.42
CA ASP A 10 1.80 6.91 -2.95
C ASP A 10 0.90 6.20 -1.96
N ALA A 11 0.58 6.90 -0.88
CA ALA A 11 -0.29 6.45 0.19
C ALA A 11 -1.63 7.19 0.15
N PHE A 12 -2.72 6.43 0.31
CA PHE A 12 -4.09 6.93 0.27
C PHE A 12 -4.85 6.49 1.51
N LEU A 13 -5.65 7.39 2.07
CA LEU A 13 -6.59 7.06 3.13
C LEU A 13 -7.91 6.64 2.49
N LEU A 14 -8.31 5.39 2.74
CA LEU A 14 -9.49 4.79 2.14
C LEU A 14 -10.54 4.51 3.19
N ASP A 15 -11.79 4.78 2.85
CA ASP A 15 -12.94 4.33 3.60
C ASP A 15 -13.13 2.83 3.37
N THR A 16 -13.17 2.08 4.47
CA THR A 16 -13.29 0.61 4.46
C THR A 16 -14.36 0.15 5.46
N PRO A 17 -15.64 0.37 5.16
CA PRO A 17 -16.72 -0.09 6.01
C PRO A 17 -16.66 -1.62 6.27
N PRO A 18 -17.04 -2.09 7.46
CA PRO A 18 -17.46 -1.32 8.64
C PRO A 18 -16.31 -0.79 9.51
N TYR A 19 -15.05 -0.99 9.10
CA TYR A 19 -13.87 -0.81 9.94
C TYR A 19 -13.26 0.61 9.89
N GLY A 20 -13.96 1.57 9.30
CA GLY A 20 -13.51 2.95 9.21
C GLY A 20 -12.43 3.17 8.15
N GLU A 21 -11.52 4.10 8.41
CA GLU A 21 -10.48 4.53 7.48
C GLU A 21 -9.21 3.70 7.62
N HIS A 22 -8.63 3.30 6.49
CA HIS A 22 -7.38 2.56 6.47
C HIS A 22 -6.41 3.12 5.43
N LEU A 23 -5.13 3.11 5.79
CA LEU A 23 -4.07 3.57 4.92
C LEU A 23 -3.64 2.46 3.95
N TYR A 24 -3.50 2.82 2.68
CA TYR A 24 -3.06 1.93 1.61
C TYR A 24 -1.95 2.56 0.79
N ILE A 25 -0.93 1.78 0.41
CA ILE A 25 0.20 2.23 -0.41
C ILE A 25 0.16 1.50 -1.75
N ALA A 26 0.30 2.21 -2.86
CA ALA A 26 0.47 1.63 -4.19
C ALA A 26 1.90 1.06 -4.34
N ILE A 27 2.05 -0.23 -4.66
CA ILE A 27 3.38 -0.89 -4.65
C ILE A 27 3.80 -1.52 -5.97
N ALA A 28 2.86 -1.78 -6.88
CA ALA A 28 3.18 -2.32 -8.20
C ALA A 28 2.04 -2.02 -9.17
N LYS A 29 2.39 -1.86 -10.45
CA LYS A 29 1.42 -1.86 -11.53
C LYS A 29 1.13 -3.32 -11.94
N THR A 30 -0.12 -3.74 -11.87
CA THR A 30 -0.50 -5.14 -12.19
C THR A 30 -1.09 -5.30 -13.58
N SER A 31 -1.58 -4.20 -14.16
CA SER A 31 -1.99 -4.09 -15.56
C SER A 31 -1.96 -2.62 -15.99
N GLU A 32 -2.32 -2.32 -17.24
CA GLU A 32 -2.33 -0.96 -17.78
C GLU A 32 -3.03 0.07 -16.87
N ASN A 33 -4.15 -0.34 -16.25
CA ASN A 33 -5.04 0.55 -15.48
C ASN A 33 -5.22 0.13 -14.01
N LYS A 34 -4.43 -0.81 -13.51
CA LYS A 34 -4.57 -1.33 -12.15
C LYS A 34 -3.25 -1.40 -11.41
N TYR A 35 -3.35 -1.14 -10.11
CA TYR A 35 -2.23 -1.13 -9.19
C TYR A 35 -2.54 -2.04 -8.00
N LEU A 36 -1.51 -2.70 -7.51
CA LEU A 36 -1.55 -3.44 -6.26
C LEU A 36 -1.32 -2.47 -5.10
N PHE A 37 -2.25 -2.45 -4.17
CA PHE A 37 -2.15 -1.70 -2.93
C PHE A 37 -2.01 -2.62 -1.73
N VAL A 38 -1.23 -2.20 -0.74
CA VAL A 38 -1.08 -2.91 0.54
C VAL A 38 -1.49 -2.04 1.72
N ASN A 39 -2.08 -2.67 2.73
CA ASN A 39 -2.56 -1.98 3.92
C ASN A 39 -1.44 -1.69 4.91
N VAL A 40 -1.46 -0.51 5.52
CA VAL A 40 -0.62 -0.17 6.67
C VAL A 40 -1.48 -0.20 7.93
N THR A 41 -0.99 -0.87 8.97
CA THR A 41 -1.65 -0.93 10.28
C THR A 41 -0.64 -0.83 11.42
N SER A 42 -1.07 -0.43 12.61
CA SER A 42 -0.19 -0.42 13.79
C SER A 42 0.29 -1.84 14.12
N ARG A 43 1.54 -1.99 14.53
CA ARG A 43 2.07 -3.29 14.96
C ARG A 43 1.32 -3.80 16.19
N ARG A 44 0.96 -5.08 16.18
CA ARG A 44 0.41 -5.84 17.31
C ARG A 44 1.23 -7.12 17.48
N GLU A 45 1.05 -7.84 18.59
CA GLU A 45 1.81 -9.06 18.91
C GLU A 45 1.78 -10.11 17.79
N ASN A 46 0.62 -10.30 17.15
CA ASN A 46 0.39 -11.29 16.09
C ASN A 46 0.51 -10.74 14.65
N SER A 47 1.04 -9.52 14.50
CA SER A 47 1.29 -8.91 13.20
C SER A 47 2.33 -9.70 12.42
N GLU A 48 2.14 -9.82 11.11
CA GLU A 48 3.22 -10.25 10.22
C GLU A 48 4.31 -9.17 10.19
N THR A 49 5.57 -9.58 10.32
CA THR A 49 6.72 -8.68 10.48
C THR A 49 7.65 -8.66 9.26
N THR A 50 7.21 -9.17 8.11
CA THR A 50 8.03 -9.16 6.89
C THR A 50 8.33 -7.75 6.37
N CYS A 51 7.56 -6.75 6.78
CA CYS A 51 7.87 -5.34 6.60
C CYS A 51 7.35 -4.53 7.81
N ILE A 52 8.28 -4.02 8.61
CA ILE A 52 8.00 -3.13 9.74
C ILE A 52 8.35 -1.70 9.32
N LEU A 53 7.44 -0.78 9.59
CA LEU A 53 7.59 0.65 9.36
C LEU A 53 7.85 1.33 10.71
N ILE A 54 9.10 1.72 10.94
CA ILE A 54 9.52 2.47 12.13
C ILE A 54 9.51 3.96 11.76
N PRO A 55 8.80 4.82 12.50
CA PRO A 55 8.77 6.26 12.24
C PRO A 55 10.17 6.84 12.03
N SER A 56 10.40 7.41 10.85
CA SER A 56 11.67 8.01 10.45
C SER A 56 11.43 9.06 9.36
N PRO A 57 12.40 9.94 9.06
CA PRO A 57 12.30 10.90 7.96
C PRO A 57 12.10 10.26 6.57
N GLU A 58 12.42 8.97 6.40
CA GLU A 58 12.21 8.23 5.14
C GLU A 58 10.75 7.79 4.94
N LEU A 59 9.93 7.90 5.98
CA LEU A 59 8.51 7.59 5.97
C LEU A 59 7.66 8.88 5.92
N PRO A 60 6.47 8.81 5.33
CA PRO A 60 5.51 9.89 5.44
C PRO A 60 5.21 10.25 6.90
N VAL A 61 5.10 11.55 7.18
CA VAL A 61 4.90 12.12 8.53
C VAL A 61 3.63 11.64 9.27
N PHE A 62 2.71 10.99 8.56
CA PHE A 62 1.52 10.38 9.17
C PHE A 62 1.81 9.02 9.84
N ILE A 63 2.94 8.36 9.55
CA ILE A 63 3.37 7.14 10.24
C ILE A 63 4.13 7.55 11.52
N ARG A 64 3.36 7.79 12.58
CA ARG A 64 3.87 8.32 13.86
C ARG A 64 4.20 7.25 14.91
N ARG A 65 3.91 5.99 14.61
CA ARG A 65 4.16 4.85 15.48
C ARG A 65 4.60 3.65 14.67
N GLU A 66 5.21 2.69 15.37
CA GLU A 66 5.58 1.43 14.76
C GLU A 66 4.37 0.74 14.11
N SER A 67 4.52 0.48 12.82
CA SER A 67 3.47 -0.04 11.96
C SER A 67 4.00 -1.21 11.14
N VAL A 68 3.11 -1.98 10.53
CA VAL A 68 3.44 -3.09 9.64
C VAL A 68 2.62 -3.00 8.36
N ILE A 69 3.11 -3.65 7.32
CA ILE A 69 2.31 -3.91 6.12
C ILE A 69 1.47 -5.17 6.34
N ALA A 70 0.15 -5.03 6.34
CA ALA A 70 -0.78 -6.14 6.44
C ALA A 70 -1.15 -6.68 5.05
N TYR A 71 -0.25 -7.48 4.46
CA TYR A 71 -0.41 -8.02 3.10
C TYR A 71 -1.67 -8.84 2.87
N GLN A 72 -2.26 -9.44 3.92
CA GLN A 72 -3.54 -10.14 3.86
C GLN A 72 -4.70 -9.25 3.37
N PHE A 73 -4.59 -7.93 3.55
CA PHE A 73 -5.59 -6.95 3.11
C PHE A 73 -5.20 -6.24 1.82
N ALA A 74 -4.21 -6.77 1.09
CA ALA A 74 -3.81 -6.25 -0.21
C ALA A 74 -4.98 -6.32 -1.20
N ARG A 75 -5.06 -5.32 -2.07
CA ARG A 75 -6.14 -5.18 -3.04
C ARG A 75 -5.62 -4.58 -4.34
N GLU A 76 -6.17 -5.03 -5.45
CA GLU A 76 -5.91 -4.47 -6.77
C GLU A 76 -7.02 -3.46 -7.11
N MET A 77 -6.65 -2.25 -7.52
CA MET A 77 -7.61 -1.18 -7.81
C MET A 77 -7.16 -0.34 -9.01
N SER A 78 -8.13 0.18 -9.76
CA SER A 78 -7.91 1.25 -10.74
C SER A 78 -8.01 2.65 -10.11
N ALA A 79 -7.62 3.68 -10.86
CA ALA A 79 -7.83 5.08 -10.46
C ALA A 79 -9.31 5.39 -10.18
N THR A 80 -10.22 4.79 -10.95
CA THR A 80 -11.68 4.96 -10.77
C THR A 80 -12.17 4.29 -9.49
N ASP A 81 -11.66 3.09 -9.17
CA ASP A 81 -12.00 2.39 -7.93
C ASP A 81 -11.47 3.16 -6.72
N LEU A 82 -10.23 3.64 -6.83
CA LEU A 82 -9.57 4.45 -5.80
C LEU A 82 -10.37 5.73 -5.53
N ALA A 83 -10.78 6.46 -6.57
CA ALA A 83 -11.55 7.69 -6.44
C ALA A 83 -12.89 7.50 -5.70
N ARG A 84 -13.48 6.29 -5.73
CA ARG A 84 -14.71 5.97 -4.99
C ARG A 84 -14.48 5.64 -3.52
N LEU A 85 -13.25 5.27 -3.16
CA LEU A 85 -12.89 4.79 -1.83
C LEU A 85 -12.10 5.81 -1.02
N ILE A 86 -11.52 6.84 -1.65
CA ILE A 86 -10.77 7.87 -0.92
C ILE A 86 -11.71 8.57 0.07
N THR A 87 -11.25 8.66 1.31
CA THR A 87 -11.92 9.39 2.37
C THR A 87 -12.11 10.86 1.96
N PRO A 88 -13.35 11.39 1.98
CA PRO A 88 -13.62 12.78 1.65
C PRO A 88 -12.76 13.75 2.47
N GLY A 89 -12.15 14.73 1.80
CA GLY A 89 -11.29 15.73 2.45
C GLY A 89 -9.86 15.27 2.77
N SER A 90 -9.51 14.00 2.51
CA SER A 90 -8.10 13.59 2.55
C SER A 90 -7.32 14.22 1.38
N SER A 91 -6.06 14.59 1.62
CA SER A 91 -5.10 14.88 0.56
C SER A 91 -4.94 13.65 -0.34
N ILE A 92 -4.71 13.89 -1.64
CA ILE A 92 -4.57 12.86 -2.68
C ILE A 92 -3.26 13.12 -3.44
N PRO A 93 -2.19 12.33 -3.20
CA PRO A 93 -2.06 11.32 -2.14
C PRO A 93 -1.96 11.95 -0.74
N LYS A 94 -2.13 11.13 0.30
CA LYS A 94 -1.90 11.54 1.70
C LYS A 94 -0.41 11.84 1.98
N GLY A 95 0.46 11.22 1.18
CA GLY A 95 1.91 11.35 1.17
C GLY A 95 2.51 10.16 0.42
N SER A 96 3.83 10.13 0.27
CA SER A 96 4.50 9.11 -0.54
C SER A 96 5.72 8.56 0.17
N CYS A 97 5.97 7.27 0.03
CA CYS A 97 7.15 6.60 0.54
C CYS A 97 8.39 6.92 -0.33
N SER A 98 9.57 6.93 0.29
CA SER A 98 10.84 6.92 -0.44
C SER A 98 11.01 5.64 -1.26
N ALA A 99 11.86 5.67 -2.29
CA ALA A 99 12.12 4.52 -3.14
C ALA A 99 12.65 3.31 -2.36
N SER A 100 13.56 3.53 -1.40
CA SER A 100 14.10 2.47 -0.53
C SER A 100 13.03 1.84 0.35
N MET A 101 12.05 2.62 0.81
CA MET A 101 10.93 2.09 1.57
C MET A 101 9.96 1.31 0.68
N LEU A 102 9.66 1.83 -0.51
CA LEU A 102 8.85 1.11 -1.49
C LEU A 102 9.45 -0.27 -1.80
N GLU A 103 10.77 -0.32 -2.04
CA GLU A 103 11.49 -1.58 -2.25
C GLU A 103 11.36 -2.53 -1.05
N LYS A 104 11.55 -2.03 0.19
CA LYS A 104 11.34 -2.83 1.41
C LYS A 104 9.93 -3.41 1.49
N ILE A 105 8.91 -2.63 1.11
CA ILE A 105 7.52 -3.09 1.08
C ILE A 105 7.33 -4.16 -0.01
N GLN A 106 7.90 -3.97 -1.20
CA GLN A 106 7.81 -4.93 -2.28
C GLN A 106 8.49 -6.27 -1.91
N GLN A 107 9.71 -6.23 -1.36
CA GLN A 107 10.41 -7.44 -0.90
C GLN A 107 9.65 -8.13 0.24
N GLY A 108 9.11 -7.36 1.20
CA GLY A 108 8.27 -7.90 2.26
C GLY A 108 7.02 -8.62 1.72
N GLY A 109 6.44 -8.15 0.61
CA GLY A 109 5.31 -8.78 -0.07
C GLY A 109 5.65 -10.11 -0.73
N LEU A 110 6.84 -10.22 -1.34
CA LEU A 110 7.31 -11.48 -1.94
C LEU A 110 7.52 -12.57 -0.89
N ILE A 111 8.03 -12.19 0.29
CA ILE A 111 8.33 -13.08 1.42
C ILE A 111 7.06 -13.42 2.22
N SER A 112 6.13 -12.46 2.37
CA SER A 112 4.90 -12.58 3.18
C SER A 112 4.17 -13.89 2.93
N LYS A 113 3.82 -14.64 3.97
CA LYS A 113 2.99 -15.84 3.82
C LYS A 113 1.51 -15.49 3.63
N ARG A 114 1.15 -14.24 3.87
CA ARG A 114 -0.23 -13.75 3.86
C ARG A 114 -0.62 -13.00 2.58
N LEU A 115 0.34 -12.62 1.74
CA LEU A 115 0.04 -12.11 0.40
C LEU A 115 -0.42 -13.27 -0.50
N SER A 116 -1.57 -13.10 -1.16
CA SER A 116 -2.11 -14.12 -2.08
C SER A 116 -1.11 -14.42 -3.22
N ASN A 117 -1.09 -15.68 -3.68
CA ASN A 117 -0.18 -16.09 -4.76
C ASN A 117 -0.39 -15.30 -6.05
N ARG A 118 -1.64 -14.92 -6.37
CA ARG A 118 -1.93 -14.04 -7.51
C ARG A 118 -1.18 -12.70 -7.41
N TYR A 119 -1.24 -12.06 -6.25
CA TYR A 119 -0.56 -10.77 -6.06
C TYR A 119 0.95 -10.91 -5.96
N LYS A 120 1.47 -12.00 -5.39
CA LYS A 120 2.91 -12.30 -5.47
C LYS A 120 3.40 -12.45 -6.89
N THR A 121 2.67 -13.19 -7.74
CA THR A 121 3.03 -13.36 -9.14
C THR A 121 3.01 -12.01 -9.87
N ALA A 122 1.96 -11.21 -9.68
CA ALA A 122 1.89 -9.87 -10.28
C ALA A 122 3.04 -8.97 -9.83
N LEU A 123 3.38 -9.00 -8.52
CA LEU A 123 4.49 -8.24 -7.96
C LEU A 123 5.85 -8.71 -8.51
N ARG A 124 6.07 -10.03 -8.62
CA ARG A 124 7.30 -10.57 -9.24
C ARG A 124 7.44 -10.14 -10.69
N ASN A 125 6.37 -10.23 -11.47
CA ASN A 125 6.40 -9.85 -12.87
C ASN A 125 6.71 -8.35 -13.02
N PHE A 126 6.07 -7.51 -12.20
CA PHE A 126 6.36 -6.07 -12.18
C PHE A 126 7.85 -5.80 -11.91
N LEU A 127 8.41 -6.40 -10.86
CA LEU A 127 9.81 -6.21 -10.46
C LEU A 127 10.85 -6.81 -11.42
N ALA A 128 10.45 -7.76 -12.27
CA ALA A 128 11.33 -8.33 -13.28
C ALA A 128 11.39 -7.49 -14.57
N THR A 129 10.52 -6.49 -14.70
CA THR A 129 10.41 -5.64 -15.90
C THR A 129 11.02 -4.25 -15.70
N GLU A 130 11.35 -3.87 -14.45
CA GLU A 130 12.11 -2.67 -14.09
C GLU A 130 13.61 -2.99 -13.95
#